data_AF-A0A2V3V2P2-F1
#
_entry.id   AF-A0A2V3V2P2-F1
#
_cell.length_a   1.000
_cell.length_b   1.000
_cell.length_c   1.000
_cell.angle_alpha   90.00
_cell.angle_beta   90.00
_cell.angle_gamma   90.00
#
_symmetry.space_group_name_H-M   'P 1'
#
loop_
_entity.id
_entity.type
_entity.pdbx_description
1 polymer ?
#
loop_
_entity_poly.entity_id
_entity_poly.type
_entity_poly.pdbx_seq_one_letter_code
_entity_poly.pdbx_strand_id
1 'polypeptide(L)'
;MTAPALSEPLKASSSHAFARQVSNRGFQPLYHAGEPNRCPGCGGQHWHVGRMSAECATCATAIPLADVAAQPMEPLFTVTRSATAGKFPRMQNDG
;
A
#
# COMPACT_ATOMS: atom_id res chain seq x y z
N MET A 1 -8.92 22.29 46.98
CA MET A 1 -7.71 22.62 46.20
C MET A 1 -7.09 21.31 45.75
N THR A 2 -7.48 20.77 44.59
CA THR A 2 -6.78 19.61 44.01
C THR A 2 -6.97 19.63 42.49
N ALA A 3 -5.85 19.74 41.79
CA ALA A 3 -5.62 19.28 40.42
C ALA A 3 -4.13 18.82 40.39
N PRO A 4 -3.62 18.05 39.40
CA PRO A 4 -4.27 17.56 38.18
C PRO A 4 -3.89 16.09 37.79
N ALA A 5 -4.34 15.73 36.58
CA ALA A 5 -3.67 14.86 35.59
C ALA A 5 -3.92 13.34 35.65
N LEU A 6 -4.62 12.85 34.63
CA LEU A 6 -4.19 11.70 33.83
C LEU A 6 -4.54 11.92 32.35
N SER A 7 -3.49 12.30 31.61
CA SER A 7 -3.15 11.87 30.23
C SER A 7 -4.28 11.75 29.18
N GLU A 8 -4.39 12.76 28.31
CA GLU A 8 -4.95 12.58 26.97
C GLU A 8 -4.06 11.65 26.13
N PRO A 9 -4.64 10.71 25.36
CA PRO A 9 -3.85 9.79 24.55
C PRO A 9 -3.20 10.52 23.39
N LEU A 10 -1.89 10.31 23.27
CA LEU A 10 -1.03 10.77 22.19
C LEU A 10 -1.69 10.53 20.82
N LYS A 11 -1.93 11.63 20.13
CA LYS A 11 -2.34 11.71 18.73
C LYS A 11 -1.27 11.00 17.88
N ALA A 12 -1.48 9.73 17.57
CA ALA A 12 -0.56 8.96 16.74
C ALA A 12 -0.51 9.57 15.34
N SER A 13 0.62 10.21 15.06
CA SER A 13 1.02 10.77 13.77
C SER A 13 0.83 9.76 12.63
N SER A 14 0.30 10.22 11.49
CA SER A 14 -0.03 9.42 10.30
C SER A 14 1.09 8.50 9.79
N SER A 15 2.35 8.77 10.17
CA SER A 15 3.52 7.96 9.86
C SER A 15 3.47 6.55 10.46
N HIS A 16 2.96 6.38 11.69
CA HIS A 16 2.85 5.05 12.31
C HIS A 16 1.73 4.20 11.71
N ALA A 17 0.66 4.83 11.21
CA ALA A 17 -0.43 4.12 10.54
C ALA A 17 0.02 3.55 9.18
N PHE A 18 0.74 4.36 8.38
CA PHE A 18 1.29 3.92 7.09
C PHE A 18 2.34 2.80 7.25
N ALA A 19 3.27 2.93 8.19
CA ALA A 19 4.27 1.90 8.46
C ALA A 19 3.62 0.55 8.82
N ARG A 20 2.56 0.58 9.64
CA ARG A 20 1.80 -0.62 10.03
C ARG A 20 1.03 -1.25 8.87
N GLN A 21 0.64 -0.47 7.85
CA GLN A 21 0.06 -0.99 6.60
C GLN A 21 1.10 -1.65 5.68
N VAL A 22 2.38 -1.26 5.75
CA VAL A 22 3.47 -1.94 5.01
C VAL A 22 3.76 -3.31 5.63
N SER A 23 3.82 -3.38 6.97
CA SER A 23 4.07 -4.65 7.69
C SER A 23 2.96 -5.69 7.52
N ASN A 24 1.73 -5.28 7.17
CA ASN A 24 0.59 -6.18 7.00
C ASN A 24 0.39 -6.71 5.57
N ARG A 25 1.29 -6.39 4.62
CA ARG A 25 1.13 -6.78 3.19
C ARG A 25 1.39 -8.27 2.93
N GLY A 26 1.88 -9.02 3.91
CA GLY A 26 2.29 -10.41 3.74
C GLY A 26 3.60 -10.53 2.93
N PHE A 27 3.98 -11.76 2.60
CA PHE A 27 5.15 -12.02 1.75
C PHE A 27 4.85 -11.62 0.30
N GLN A 28 5.63 -10.69 -0.25
CA GLN A 28 5.53 -10.27 -1.64
C GLN A 28 6.82 -10.63 -2.39
N PRO A 29 6.81 -11.63 -3.30
CA PRO A 29 7.98 -11.97 -4.09
C PRO A 29 8.33 -10.81 -5.03
N LEU A 30 9.59 -10.41 -5.04
CA LEU A 30 10.14 -9.34 -5.88
C LEU A 30 11.22 -9.92 -6.79
N TYR A 31 11.33 -9.37 -8.00
CA TYR A 31 12.46 -9.65 -8.87
C TYR A 31 13.63 -8.71 -8.57
N HIS A 32 14.77 -9.26 -8.17
CA HIS A 32 16.00 -8.51 -7.89
C HIS A 32 16.98 -8.63 -9.06
N ALA A 33 17.29 -7.51 -9.72
CA ALA A 33 18.23 -7.51 -10.84
C ALA A 33 19.63 -7.92 -10.39
N GLY A 34 20.26 -8.85 -11.11
CA GLY A 34 21.60 -9.36 -10.79
C GLY A 34 21.62 -10.49 -9.75
N GLU A 35 20.48 -10.84 -9.15
CA GLU A 35 20.38 -11.96 -8.20
C GLU A 35 19.69 -13.19 -8.83
N PRO A 36 19.90 -14.40 -8.29
CA PRO A 36 19.11 -15.56 -8.65
C PRO A 36 17.64 -15.39 -8.23
N ASN A 37 16.73 -15.38 -9.21
CA ASN A 37 15.28 -15.23 -8.97
C ASN A 37 14.54 -16.53 -9.32
N ARG A 38 13.80 -17.10 -8.37
CA ARG A 38 12.93 -18.27 -8.58
C ARG A 38 11.47 -17.87 -8.65
N CYS A 39 10.75 -18.45 -9.60
CA CYS A 39 9.32 -18.22 -9.78
C CYS A 39 8.54 -18.84 -8.61
N PRO A 40 7.67 -18.09 -7.91
CA PRO A 40 6.85 -18.63 -6.83
C PRO A 40 5.75 -19.60 -7.32
N GLY A 41 5.43 -19.58 -8.62
CA GLY A 41 4.41 -20.47 -9.21
C GLY A 41 4.96 -21.85 -9.59
N CYS A 42 6.13 -21.91 -10.25
CA CYS A 42 6.66 -23.17 -10.79
C CYS A 42 8.10 -23.50 -10.36
N GLY A 43 8.78 -22.60 -9.62
CA GLY A 43 10.17 -22.76 -9.20
C GLY A 43 11.23 -22.49 -10.29
N GLY A 44 10.81 -22.22 -11.53
CA GLY A 44 11.71 -21.89 -12.64
C GLY A 44 12.48 -20.58 -12.44
N GLN A 45 13.54 -20.38 -13.25
CA GLN A 45 14.44 -19.22 -13.12
C GLN A 45 14.51 -18.34 -14.37
N HIS A 46 13.73 -18.67 -15.41
CA HIS A 46 13.69 -17.91 -16.65
C HIS A 46 12.59 -16.85 -16.61
N TRP A 47 12.94 -15.63 -17.01
CA TRP A 47 12.09 -14.45 -16.90
C TRP A 47 12.14 -13.59 -18.16
N HIS A 48 10.99 -13.04 -18.53
CA HIS A 48 10.86 -11.89 -19.42
C HIS A 48 10.78 -10.64 -18.55
N VAL A 49 11.85 -9.84 -18.54
CA VAL A 49 11.96 -8.65 -17.68
C VAL A 49 11.45 -7.44 -18.44
N GLY A 50 10.32 -6.89 -17.99
CA GLY A 50 9.74 -5.65 -18.50
C GLY A 50 10.19 -4.43 -17.71
N ARG A 51 9.43 -3.34 -17.83
CA ARG A 51 9.71 -2.08 -17.09
C ARG A 51 9.27 -2.12 -15.64
N MET A 52 8.17 -2.82 -15.35
CA MET A 52 7.51 -2.81 -14.04
C MET A 52 7.48 -4.19 -13.36
N SER A 53 7.59 -5.25 -14.16
CA SER A 53 7.47 -6.63 -13.71
C SER A 53 8.42 -7.55 -14.46
N ALA A 54 8.71 -8.70 -13.85
CA ALA A 54 9.30 -9.85 -14.50
C ALA A 54 8.22 -10.95 -14.62
N GLU A 55 8.04 -11.48 -15.83
CA GLU A 55 7.09 -12.55 -16.12
C GLU A 55 7.83 -13.88 -16.31
N CYS A 56 7.39 -14.93 -15.63
CA CYS A 56 8.02 -16.23 -15.74
C CYS A 56 7.79 -16.83 -17.13
N ALA A 57 8.88 -17.19 -17.82
CA ALA A 57 8.82 -17.75 -19.18
C ALA A 57 8.19 -19.15 -19.27
N THR A 58 7.87 -19.78 -18.13
CA THR A 58 7.29 -21.13 -18.06
C THR A 58 5.80 -21.12 -17.72
N CYS A 59 5.42 -20.44 -16.65
CA CYS A 59 4.03 -20.45 -16.14
C CYS A 59 3.34 -19.08 -16.17
N ALA A 60 3.93 -18.07 -16.82
CA ALA A 60 3.41 -16.71 -16.94
C ALA A 60 3.15 -15.98 -15.61
N THR A 61 3.65 -16.50 -14.48
CA THR A 61 3.57 -15.80 -13.19
C THR A 61 4.39 -14.51 -13.27
N ALA A 62 3.73 -13.36 -13.08
CA ALA A 62 4.37 -12.06 -13.08
C ALA A 62 4.57 -11.55 -11.64
N ILE A 63 5.78 -11.08 -11.34
CA ILE A 63 6.13 -10.43 -10.06
C ILE A 63 6.71 -9.03 -10.32
N PRO A 64 6.53 -8.06 -9.41
CA PRO A 64 7.07 -6.71 -9.60
C PRO A 64 8.60 -6.69 -9.49
N LEU A 65 9.24 -5.75 -10.19
CA LEU A 65 10.67 -5.48 -10.00
C LEU A 65 10.90 -4.82 -8.63
N ALA A 66 11.97 -5.19 -7.94
CA ALA A 66 12.29 -4.65 -6.62
C ALA A 66 12.40 -3.12 -6.63
N ASP A 67 13.08 -2.56 -7.63
CA ASP A 67 13.26 -1.09 -7.77
C ASP A 67 11.93 -0.36 -7.99
N VAL A 68 10.96 -1.01 -8.63
CA VAL A 68 9.63 -0.47 -8.88
C VAL A 68 8.79 -0.55 -7.63
N ALA A 69 8.86 -1.66 -6.90
CA ALA A 69 8.15 -1.84 -5.64
C ALA A 69 8.70 -0.94 -4.50
N ALA A 70 9.98 -0.57 -4.57
CA ALA A 70 10.61 0.35 -3.62
C ALA A 70 10.20 1.81 -3.83
N GLN A 71 9.66 2.17 -5.00
CA GLN A 71 9.27 3.54 -5.25
C GLN A 71 8.10 3.94 -4.33
N PRO A 72 8.22 5.07 -3.61
CA PRO A 72 7.10 5.56 -2.81
C PRO A 72 5.96 5.90 -3.77
N MET A 73 4.85 5.20 -3.63
CA MET A 73 3.60 5.59 -4.27
C MET A 73 3.09 6.84 -3.54
N GLU A 74 3.70 7.99 -3.81
CA GLU A 74 3.18 9.26 -3.34
C GLU A 74 1.91 9.56 -4.16
N PRO A 75 0.74 9.68 -3.51
CA PRO A 75 -0.47 10.01 -4.23
C PRO A 75 -0.38 11.44 -4.76
N LEU A 76 -0.59 11.61 -6.07
CA LEU A 76 -0.64 12.93 -6.71
C LEU A 76 -1.68 13.88 -6.08
N PHE A 77 -2.70 13.33 -5.40
CA PHE A 77 -3.66 14.11 -4.62
C PHE A 77 -4.12 13.32 -3.39
N THR A 78 -4.22 13.99 -2.25
CA THR A 78 -4.87 13.44 -1.06
C THR A 78 -6.31 13.90 -1.02
N VAL A 79 -7.27 12.97 -1.02
CA VAL A 79 -8.69 13.33 -0.87
C VAL A 79 -8.97 13.62 0.61
N THR A 80 -9.05 14.89 0.96
CA THR A 80 -9.55 15.31 2.27
C THR A 80 -11.08 15.31 2.23
N ARG A 81 -11.73 14.41 2.98
CA ARG A 81 -13.19 14.48 3.15
C ARG A 81 -13.54 15.73 3.97
N SER A 82 -14.17 16.71 3.35
CA SER A 82 -14.73 17.87 4.06
C SER A 82 -15.83 17.41 5.02
N ALA A 83 -15.85 17.95 6.25
CA ALA A 83 -16.85 17.59 7.27
C ALA A 83 -18.31 17.83 6.81
N THR A 84 -18.52 18.72 5.84
CA THR A 84 -19.84 19.03 5.27
C THR A 84 -20.32 18.00 4.24
N ALA A 85 -19.44 17.12 3.74
CA ALA A 85 -19.75 16.20 2.64
C ALA A 85 -20.86 15.17 2.94
N GLY A 86 -21.23 14.98 4.22
CA GLY A 86 -22.35 14.12 4.64
C GLY A 86 -23.53 14.85 5.28
N LYS A 87 -23.50 16.19 5.37
CA LYS A 87 -24.50 16.97 6.13
C LYS A 87 -25.58 17.63 5.27
N PHE A 88 -25.66 17.26 3.99
CA PHE A 88 -26.77 17.68 3.15
C PHE A 88 -27.98 16.81 3.49
N PRO A 89 -29.06 17.39 4.05
CA PRO A 89 -30.31 16.65 4.19
C PRO A 89 -30.72 16.15 2.80
N ARG A 90 -31.07 14.87 2.72
CA ARG A 90 -31.70 14.29 1.54
C ARG A 90 -32.93 15.16 1.24
N MET A 91 -32.94 15.87 0.12
CA MET A 91 -34.16 16.52 -0.35
C MET A 91 -35.16 15.40 -0.64
N GLN A 92 -36.16 15.22 0.22
CA GLN A 92 -37.34 14.44 -0.10
C GLN A 92 -38.10 15.22 -1.18
N ASN A 93 -38.24 14.61 -2.36
CA ASN A 93 -39.19 15.07 -3.36
C ASN A 93 -40.54 14.47 -2.97
N ASP A 94 -41.29 15.19 -2.14
CA ASP A 94 -42.72 14.93 -1.97
C ASP A 94 -43.42 15.62 -3.15
N GLY A 95 -44.08 14.80 -3.97
CA GLY A 95 -44.70 15.19 -5.24
C GLY A 95 -45.87 16.15 -5.13
#